data_AF-A0A3B9NST0-F1
#
_entry.id   AF-A0A3B9NST0-F1
#
_cell.length_a   1.000
_cell.length_b   1.000
_cell.length_c   1.000
_cell.angle_alpha   90.00
_cell.angle_beta   90.00
_cell.angle_gamma   90.00
#
_symmetry.space_group_name_H-M   'P 1'
#
loop_
_entity.id
_entity.type
_entity.pdbx_description
1 polymer ?
#
loop_
_entity_poly.entity_id
_entity_poly.type
_entity_poly.pdbx_seq_one_letter_code
_entity_poly.pdbx_strand_id
1 'polypeptide(L)'
;RVQLTLQAALVQFDALAQQPRPDTLYIGSTNVDHWLPEFGKANVLNIDLPNPTVSLWMSNHSVVAPHFDFPSNLACVISGTRQFTLFPPDQLSNLYVGPLDLTPAGQPISLVNLSRPDLKRFPRFEIAEAQGFTARLGPGDAILIPSMWWHQVEAIGDLNTLINYWFRDPAGAEHHGPPLAALQHAMLAFKDLEPNQKKTWQALLDYYVFNQDPAQFDHIPKAARGILNPIDQSLGQTIRSTIRRLLR
;
A
#
# COMPACT_ATOMS: atom_id res chain seq x y z
N ARG A 1 -11.05 -18.58 1.26
CA ARG A 1 -9.72 -18.61 1.93
C ARG A 1 -9.59 -19.94 2.65
N VAL A 2 -8.45 -20.61 2.53
CA VAL A 2 -8.15 -21.89 3.20
C VAL A 2 -6.88 -21.72 4.04
N GLN A 3 -6.72 -22.52 5.09
CA GLN A 3 -5.48 -22.58 5.88
C GLN A 3 -4.73 -23.86 5.53
N LEU A 4 -3.45 -23.73 5.18
CA LEU A 4 -2.59 -24.83 4.76
C LEU A 4 -1.20 -24.64 5.37
N THR A 5 -0.48 -25.73 5.58
CA THR A 5 0.96 -25.67 5.85
C THR A 5 1.71 -25.28 4.57
N LEU A 6 2.90 -24.70 4.71
CA LEU A 6 3.74 -24.36 3.55
C LEU A 6 4.04 -25.60 2.70
N GLN A 7 4.34 -26.74 3.33
CA GLN A 7 4.58 -28.01 2.64
C GLN A 7 3.37 -28.44 1.80
N ALA A 8 2.16 -28.34 2.35
CA ALA A 8 0.95 -28.69 1.63
C ALA A 8 0.70 -27.74 0.45
N ALA A 9 0.99 -26.45 0.62
CA ALA A 9 0.87 -25.48 -0.46
C ALA A 9 1.87 -25.73 -1.60
N LEU A 10 3.11 -26.13 -1.29
CA LEU A 10 4.12 -26.53 -2.29
C LEU A 10 3.65 -27.72 -3.13
N VAL A 11 3.12 -28.76 -2.48
CA VAL A 11 2.53 -29.92 -3.18
C VAL A 11 1.37 -29.50 -4.09
N GLN A 12 0.57 -28.52 -3.67
CA GLN A 12 -0.51 -27.99 -4.53
C GLN A 12 0.03 -27.20 -5.73
N PHE A 13 1.10 -26.42 -5.57
CA PHE A 13 1.74 -25.75 -6.70
C PHE A 13 2.23 -26.76 -7.75
N ASP A 14 2.91 -27.84 -7.32
CA ASP A 14 3.38 -28.90 -8.23
C ASP A 14 2.20 -29.57 -8.97
N ALA A 15 1.11 -29.86 -8.27
CA ALA A 15 -0.08 -30.45 -8.87
C ALA A 15 -0.77 -29.51 -9.88
N LEU A 16 -0.81 -28.20 -9.59
CA LEU A 16 -1.36 -27.18 -10.50
C LEU A 16 -0.47 -27.00 -11.74
N ALA A 17 0.86 -27.09 -11.60
CA ALA A 17 1.81 -26.97 -12.71
C ALA A 17 1.59 -28.02 -13.81
N GLN A 18 1.02 -29.19 -13.47
CA GLN A 18 0.69 -30.24 -14.45
C GLN A 18 -0.62 -30.01 -15.21
N GLN A 19 -1.37 -28.96 -14.87
CA GLN A 19 -2.66 -28.65 -15.49
C GLN A 19 -2.48 -27.63 -16.61
N PRO A 20 -3.18 -27.77 -17.76
CA PRO A 20 -3.06 -26.82 -18.86
C PRO A 20 -3.71 -25.44 -18.56
N ARG A 21 -4.63 -25.38 -17.59
CA ARG A 21 -5.29 -24.16 -17.12
C ARG A 21 -5.50 -24.25 -15.60
N PRO A 22 -4.44 -24.06 -14.80
CA PRO A 22 -4.54 -24.16 -13.36
C PRO A 22 -5.33 -22.99 -12.78
N ASP A 23 -6.07 -23.27 -11.71
CA ASP A 23 -6.58 -22.21 -10.85
C ASP A 23 -5.42 -21.44 -10.20
N THR A 24 -5.63 -20.16 -9.87
CA THR A 24 -4.61 -19.37 -9.18
C THR A 24 -4.54 -19.76 -7.70
N LEU A 25 -3.36 -20.21 -7.26
CA LEU A 25 -3.01 -20.35 -5.85
C LEU A 25 -2.14 -19.15 -5.44
N TYR A 26 -2.55 -18.44 -4.39
CA TYR A 26 -1.89 -17.23 -3.93
C TYR A 26 -1.73 -17.24 -2.41
N ILE A 27 -0.49 -17.05 -1.97
CA ILE A 27 -0.08 -16.87 -0.58
C ILE A 27 0.50 -15.47 -0.46
N GLY A 28 -0.13 -14.62 0.33
CA GLY A 28 0.28 -13.23 0.48
C GLY A 28 0.54 -12.82 1.91
N SER A 29 1.51 -11.91 2.08
CA SER A 29 1.84 -11.25 3.34
C SER A 29 2.17 -12.21 4.50
N THR A 30 2.90 -13.30 4.22
CA THR A 30 3.35 -14.23 5.27
C THR A 30 4.55 -13.64 5.99
N ASN A 31 4.39 -13.26 7.27
CA ASN A 31 5.48 -12.72 8.09
C ASN A 31 6.63 -13.74 8.23
N VAL A 32 7.81 -13.38 7.73
CA VAL A 32 8.97 -14.28 7.67
C VAL A 32 9.53 -14.55 9.06
N ASP A 33 9.65 -13.53 9.91
CA ASP A 33 10.23 -13.69 11.26
C ASP A 33 9.41 -14.65 12.13
N HIS A 34 8.10 -14.66 11.96
CA HIS A 34 7.20 -15.53 12.71
C HIS A 34 7.12 -16.95 12.14
N TRP A 35 6.97 -17.08 10.82
CA TRP A 35 6.68 -18.38 10.19
C TRP A 35 7.91 -19.10 9.62
N LEU A 36 8.98 -18.36 9.30
CA LEU A 36 10.20 -18.85 8.65
C LEU A 36 11.46 -18.21 9.27
N PRO A 37 11.63 -18.25 10.62
CA PRO A 37 12.69 -17.51 11.31
C PRO A 37 14.10 -17.90 10.85
N GLU A 38 14.35 -19.19 10.62
CA GLU A 38 15.66 -19.67 10.18
C GLU A 38 15.98 -19.23 8.73
N PHE A 39 14.97 -19.10 7.87
CA PHE A 39 15.15 -18.51 6.55
C PHE A 39 15.54 -17.03 6.65
N GLY A 40 14.85 -16.26 7.50
CA GLY A 40 15.17 -14.85 7.72
C GLY A 40 16.60 -14.65 8.24
N LYS A 41 17.02 -15.46 9.23
CA LYS A 41 18.40 -15.41 9.76
C LYS A 41 19.47 -15.76 8.73
N ALA A 42 19.17 -16.68 7.81
CA ALA A 42 20.11 -17.10 6.77
C ALA A 42 20.19 -16.12 5.58
N ASN A 43 19.17 -15.27 5.39
CA ASN A 43 19.02 -14.40 4.22
C ASN A 43 18.86 -12.94 4.65
N VAL A 44 19.87 -12.41 5.35
CA VAL A 44 19.87 -11.03 5.82
C VAL A 44 20.15 -10.08 4.66
N LEU A 45 19.31 -9.05 4.52
CA LEU A 45 19.53 -7.97 3.56
C LEU A 45 20.69 -7.09 4.02
N ASN A 46 21.73 -6.97 3.19
CA ASN A 46 22.89 -6.12 3.47
C ASN A 46 22.65 -4.65 3.03
N ILE A 47 21.47 -4.12 3.35
CA ILE A 47 21.06 -2.74 3.10
C ILE A 47 20.41 -2.25 4.38
N ASP A 48 20.83 -1.07 4.86
CA ASP A 48 20.26 -0.45 6.06
C ASP A 48 18.86 0.08 5.74
N LEU A 49 17.84 -0.62 6.23
CA LEU A 49 16.43 -0.23 6.14
C LEU A 49 15.89 0.00 7.57
N PRO A 50 15.05 1.02 7.80
CA PRO A 50 14.53 1.30 9.13
C PRO A 50 13.47 0.26 9.54
N ASN A 51 13.85 -0.65 10.45
CA ASN A 51 12.99 -1.68 11.05
C ASN A 51 12.03 -2.36 10.06
N PRO A 52 12.54 -2.99 8.98
CA PRO A 52 11.69 -3.51 7.93
C PRO A 52 10.84 -4.68 8.45
N THR A 53 9.56 -4.70 8.10
CA THR A 53 8.76 -5.92 8.19
C THR A 53 9.02 -6.77 6.97
N VAL A 54 9.41 -8.03 7.18
CA VAL A 54 9.74 -8.95 6.08
C VAL A 54 8.58 -9.91 5.80
N SER A 55 8.10 -9.92 4.56
CA SER A 55 6.97 -10.75 4.14
C SER A 55 7.31 -11.63 2.93
N LEU A 56 6.88 -12.88 2.98
CA LEU A 56 6.90 -13.83 1.87
C LEU A 56 5.58 -13.76 1.08
N TRP A 57 5.72 -13.81 -0.25
CA TRP A 57 4.62 -13.94 -1.20
C TRP A 57 4.92 -15.07 -2.18
N MET A 58 3.94 -15.93 -2.41
CA MET A 58 4.05 -17.06 -3.33
C MET A 58 2.81 -17.19 -4.20
N SER A 59 3.00 -17.46 -5.47
CA SER A 59 1.89 -17.70 -6.39
C SER A 59 2.33 -18.50 -7.62
N ASN A 60 1.39 -19.17 -8.28
CA ASN A 60 1.54 -19.48 -9.70
C ASN A 60 1.23 -18.21 -10.51
N HIS A 61 0.79 -18.35 -11.76
CA HIS A 61 0.39 -17.21 -12.56
C HIS A 61 -0.73 -16.40 -11.88
N SER A 62 -0.50 -15.11 -11.69
CA SER A 62 -1.42 -14.20 -11.00
C SER A 62 -1.15 -12.75 -11.38
N VAL A 63 -2.19 -11.92 -11.39
CA VAL A 63 -2.08 -10.46 -11.59
C VAL A 63 -2.69 -9.75 -10.40
N VAL A 64 -1.90 -8.91 -9.73
CA VAL A 64 -2.37 -7.99 -8.70
C VAL A 64 -2.54 -6.62 -9.34
N ALA A 65 -3.78 -6.16 -9.44
CA ALA A 65 -4.12 -4.89 -10.07
C ALA A 65 -3.39 -3.68 -9.43
N PRO A 66 -3.25 -2.55 -10.16
CA PRO A 66 -2.59 -1.37 -9.63
C PRO A 66 -3.18 -0.91 -8.30
N HIS A 67 -2.35 -0.86 -7.27
CA HIS A 67 -2.65 -0.37 -5.92
C HIS A 67 -1.43 0.37 -5.38
N PHE A 68 -1.57 1.03 -4.24
CA PHE A 68 -0.42 1.60 -3.53
C PHE A 68 -0.35 1.03 -2.12
N ASP A 69 0.85 1.10 -1.56
CA ASP A 69 1.10 0.86 -0.14
C ASP A 69 1.67 2.11 0.50
N PHE A 70 1.36 2.29 1.79
CA PHE A 70 1.89 3.38 2.58
C PHE A 70 3.38 3.21 2.93
N PRO A 71 3.88 2.05 3.41
CA PRO A 71 5.32 1.85 3.55
C PRO A 71 6.02 1.80 2.18
N SER A 72 7.30 2.17 2.15
CA SER A 72 8.15 1.82 1.00
C SER A 72 8.44 0.32 1.01
N ASN A 73 8.69 -0.24 -0.16
CA ASN A 73 8.87 -1.68 -0.34
C ASN A 73 10.11 -1.97 -1.18
N LEU A 74 11.05 -2.74 -0.63
CA LEU A 74 12.08 -3.40 -1.43
C LEU A 74 11.62 -4.84 -1.72
N ALA A 75 11.31 -5.13 -2.98
CA ALA A 75 10.79 -6.41 -3.43
C ALA A 75 11.88 -7.22 -4.14
N CYS A 76 12.26 -8.37 -3.57
CA CYS A 76 13.30 -9.25 -4.09
C CYS A 76 12.68 -10.54 -4.65
N VAL A 77 12.98 -10.86 -5.91
CA VAL A 77 12.49 -12.07 -6.57
C VAL A 77 13.36 -13.26 -6.16
N ILE A 78 12.74 -14.27 -5.56
CA ILE A 78 13.42 -15.50 -5.12
C ILE A 78 13.29 -16.60 -6.19
N SER A 79 12.11 -16.72 -6.79
CA SER A 79 11.87 -17.68 -7.88
C SER A 79 10.80 -17.17 -8.85
N GLY A 80 10.81 -17.70 -10.07
CA GLY A 80 9.88 -17.32 -11.12
C GLY A 80 10.22 -15.98 -11.77
N THR A 81 9.25 -15.40 -12.48
CA THR A 81 9.39 -14.09 -13.13
C THR A 81 8.32 -13.15 -12.64
N ARG A 82 8.71 -11.93 -12.27
CA ARG A 82 7.79 -10.86 -11.90
C ARG A 82 7.84 -9.73 -12.91
N GLN A 83 6.68 -9.24 -13.34
CA GLN A 83 6.60 -7.96 -14.04
C GLN A 83 5.92 -6.94 -13.13
N PHE A 84 6.61 -5.82 -12.90
CA PHE A 84 6.11 -4.69 -12.16
C PHE A 84 5.79 -3.56 -13.13
N THR A 85 4.61 -2.95 -13.01
CA THR A 85 4.26 -1.72 -13.72
C THR A 85 3.90 -0.67 -12.69
N LEU A 86 4.73 0.36 -12.55
CA LEU A 86 4.62 1.43 -11.56
C LEU A 86 4.08 2.71 -12.18
N PHE A 87 3.29 3.46 -11.43
CA PHE A 87 2.83 4.80 -11.79
C PHE A 87 3.06 5.79 -10.65
N PRO A 88 3.43 7.04 -10.95
CA PRO A 88 3.59 8.08 -9.94
C PRO A 88 2.29 8.33 -9.13
N PRO A 89 2.38 8.76 -7.86
CA PRO A 89 1.20 8.96 -7.01
C PRO A 89 0.16 9.96 -7.58
N ASP A 90 0.61 10.95 -8.33
CA ASP A 90 -0.23 11.98 -8.96
C ASP A 90 -1.14 11.45 -10.08
N GLN A 91 -0.94 10.20 -10.52
CA GLN A 91 -1.77 9.53 -11.52
C GLN A 91 -3.10 8.98 -10.97
N LEU A 92 -3.42 9.18 -9.69
CA LEU A 92 -4.68 8.72 -9.07
C LEU A 92 -5.92 9.01 -9.93
N SER A 93 -6.02 10.21 -10.50
CA SER A 93 -7.17 10.62 -11.31
C SER A 93 -7.27 9.89 -12.67
N ASN A 94 -6.16 9.33 -13.15
CA ASN A 94 -6.03 8.64 -14.44
C ASN A 94 -6.11 7.10 -14.31
N LEU A 95 -6.01 6.58 -13.08
CA LEU A 95 -6.00 5.13 -12.81
C LEU A 95 -7.38 4.53 -12.52
N TYR A 96 -8.44 5.34 -12.43
CA TYR A 96 -9.82 4.88 -12.23
C TYR A 96 -9.98 3.91 -11.06
N VAL A 97 -9.50 4.34 -9.89
CA VAL A 97 -9.50 3.56 -8.66
C VAL A 97 -10.88 3.50 -8.03
N GLY A 98 -11.28 2.33 -7.54
CA GLY A 98 -12.44 2.21 -6.66
C GLY A 98 -12.86 0.78 -6.37
N PRO A 99 -13.98 0.60 -5.66
CA PRO A 99 -14.40 1.38 -4.48
C PRO A 99 -13.37 1.27 -3.33
N LEU A 100 -13.42 2.19 -2.37
CA LEU A 100 -12.43 2.23 -1.27
C LEU A 100 -12.67 1.16 -0.19
N ASP A 101 -13.88 0.63 -0.12
CA ASP A 101 -14.40 -0.23 0.95
C ASP A 101 -14.73 -1.66 0.48
N LEU A 102 -14.93 -1.88 -0.82
CA LEU A 102 -15.07 -3.20 -1.41
C LEU A 102 -13.80 -3.55 -2.22
N THR A 103 -12.81 -4.08 -1.52
CA THR A 103 -11.49 -4.38 -2.08
C THR A 103 -11.11 -5.85 -1.86
N PRO A 104 -10.37 -6.49 -2.79
CA PRO A 104 -9.96 -7.89 -2.61
C PRO A 104 -9.04 -8.14 -1.41
N ALA A 105 -8.19 -7.15 -1.08
CA ALA A 105 -7.10 -7.28 -0.10
C ALA A 105 -6.98 -6.09 0.87
N GLY A 106 -7.99 -5.21 0.96
CA GLY A 106 -7.99 -4.06 1.86
C GLY A 106 -7.53 -2.74 1.22
N GLN A 107 -6.75 -2.80 0.14
CA GLN A 107 -6.33 -1.60 -0.61
C GLN A 107 -7.24 -1.31 -1.81
N PRO A 108 -7.58 -0.04 -2.07
CA PRO A 108 -8.24 0.35 -3.30
C PRO A 108 -7.38 -0.02 -4.52
N ILE A 109 -8.03 -0.53 -5.57
CA ILE A 109 -7.36 -0.94 -6.81
C ILE A 109 -7.86 -0.13 -8.00
N SER A 110 -7.00 0.02 -9.00
CA SER A 110 -7.41 0.45 -10.34
C SER A 110 -8.39 -0.56 -10.94
N LEU A 111 -9.45 -0.05 -11.58
CA LEU A 111 -10.40 -0.86 -12.33
C LEU A 111 -9.94 -1.14 -13.77
N VAL A 112 -8.79 -0.59 -14.18
CA VAL A 112 -8.24 -0.76 -15.53
C VAL A 112 -7.51 -2.11 -15.60
N ASN A 113 -7.87 -2.94 -16.58
CA ASN A 113 -7.08 -4.10 -16.93
C ASN A 113 -5.89 -3.67 -17.81
N LEU A 114 -4.68 -3.63 -17.24
CA LEU A 114 -3.50 -3.13 -17.96
C LEU A 114 -3.12 -3.98 -19.19
N SER A 115 -3.43 -5.28 -19.17
CA SER A 115 -3.12 -6.15 -20.33
C SER A 115 -4.01 -5.87 -21.55
N ARG A 116 -5.21 -5.32 -21.31
CA ARG A 116 -6.25 -5.07 -22.31
C ARG A 116 -7.10 -3.87 -21.88
N PRO A 117 -6.55 -2.64 -21.91
CA PRO A 117 -7.26 -1.47 -21.41
C PRO A 117 -8.47 -1.12 -22.28
N ASP A 118 -9.63 -0.92 -21.65
CA ASP A 118 -10.83 -0.39 -22.32
C ASP A 118 -10.75 1.14 -22.31
N LEU A 119 -10.10 1.71 -23.32
CA LEU A 119 -9.91 3.16 -23.44
C LEU A 119 -11.20 3.92 -23.75
N LYS A 120 -12.27 3.24 -24.18
CA LYS A 120 -13.59 3.87 -24.32
C LYS A 120 -14.19 4.13 -22.94
N ARG A 121 -14.02 3.20 -22.01
CA ARG A 121 -14.49 3.32 -20.62
C ARG A 121 -13.53 4.13 -19.74
N PHE A 122 -12.23 4.00 -19.98
CA PHE A 122 -11.16 4.60 -19.17
C PHE A 122 -10.22 5.51 -20.00
N PRO A 123 -10.75 6.54 -20.68
CA PRO A 123 -9.96 7.33 -21.65
C PRO A 123 -8.74 8.03 -21.07
N ARG A 124 -8.75 8.41 -19.78
CA ARG A 124 -7.59 9.04 -19.13
C ARG A 124 -6.45 8.08 -18.83
N PHE A 125 -6.65 6.78 -18.98
CA PHE A 125 -5.62 5.81 -18.66
C PHE A 125 -4.38 5.98 -19.54
N GLU A 126 -4.54 6.43 -20.79
CA GLU A 126 -3.41 6.75 -21.68
C GLU A 126 -2.42 7.76 -21.05
N ILE A 127 -2.93 8.68 -20.21
CA ILE A 127 -2.09 9.66 -19.50
C ILE A 127 -1.26 8.96 -18.42
N ALA A 128 -1.86 8.05 -17.65
CA ALA A 128 -1.14 7.27 -16.66
C ALA A 128 -0.13 6.33 -17.32
N GLU A 129 -0.54 5.65 -18.39
CA GLU A 129 0.31 4.72 -19.15
C GLU A 129 1.57 5.40 -19.67
N ALA A 130 1.45 6.62 -20.20
CA ALA A 130 2.60 7.41 -20.67
C ALA A 130 3.59 7.81 -19.56
N GLN A 131 3.16 7.80 -18.29
CA GLN A 131 3.99 8.08 -17.11
C GLN A 131 4.42 6.80 -16.39
N GLY A 132 4.02 5.63 -16.90
CA GLY A 132 4.26 4.34 -16.28
C GLY A 132 5.68 3.82 -16.53
N PHE A 133 6.21 3.09 -15.55
CA PHE A 133 7.49 2.40 -15.66
C PHE A 133 7.25 0.89 -15.55
N THR A 134 7.79 0.10 -16.48
CA THR A 134 7.67 -1.36 -16.42
C THR A 134 9.04 -2.00 -16.29
N ALA A 135 9.16 -2.95 -15.36
CA ALA A 135 10.35 -3.75 -15.14
C ALA A 135 9.99 -5.23 -15.04
N ARG A 136 10.75 -6.07 -15.74
CA ARG A 136 10.66 -7.53 -15.66
C ARG A 136 11.87 -8.06 -14.91
N LEU A 137 11.60 -8.78 -13.83
CA LEU A 137 12.60 -9.21 -12.85
C LEU A 137 12.62 -10.74 -12.76
N GLY A 138 13.83 -11.29 -12.75
CA GLY A 138 14.09 -12.71 -12.51
C GLY A 138 14.69 -12.96 -11.13
N PRO A 139 14.98 -14.23 -10.77
CA PRO A 139 15.55 -14.58 -9.48
C PRO A 139 16.86 -13.82 -9.20
N GLY A 140 16.95 -13.21 -8.02
CA GLY A 140 18.08 -12.39 -7.58
C GLY A 140 17.90 -10.89 -7.83
N ASP A 141 16.99 -10.48 -8.72
CA ASP A 141 16.69 -9.08 -8.94
C ASP A 141 15.86 -8.50 -7.79
N ALA A 142 16.01 -7.19 -7.56
CA ALA A 142 15.22 -6.43 -6.61
C ALA A 142 14.73 -5.11 -7.20
N ILE A 143 13.58 -4.64 -6.73
CA ILE A 143 13.02 -3.33 -7.07
C ILE A 143 12.59 -2.59 -5.82
N LEU A 144 12.95 -1.30 -5.75
CA LEU A 144 12.41 -0.37 -4.76
C LEU A 144 11.13 0.26 -5.31
N ILE A 145 10.03 0.07 -4.59
CA ILE A 145 8.75 0.74 -4.81
C ILE A 145 8.62 1.81 -3.73
N PRO A 146 8.72 3.10 -4.07
CA PRO A 146 8.59 4.15 -3.08
C PRO A 146 7.17 4.19 -2.51
N SER A 147 7.04 4.66 -1.26
CA SER A 147 5.76 4.92 -0.60
C SER A 147 4.77 5.63 -1.53
N MET A 148 3.51 5.20 -1.51
CA MET A 148 2.39 5.77 -2.28
C MET A 148 2.45 5.60 -3.80
N TRP A 149 3.47 4.94 -4.35
CA TRP A 149 3.49 4.63 -5.79
C TRP A 149 2.49 3.54 -6.13
N TRP A 150 1.73 3.77 -7.19
CA TRP A 150 0.82 2.78 -7.72
C TRP A 150 1.62 1.70 -8.43
N HIS A 151 1.26 0.44 -8.25
CA HIS A 151 1.98 -0.64 -8.90
C HIS A 151 1.07 -1.86 -9.16
N GLN A 152 1.16 -2.40 -10.38
CA GLN A 152 0.70 -3.75 -10.71
C GLN A 152 1.85 -4.73 -10.55
N VAL A 153 1.55 -5.93 -10.05
CA VAL A 153 2.51 -7.04 -9.99
C VAL A 153 1.93 -8.25 -10.71
N GLU A 154 2.64 -8.72 -11.72
CA GLU A 154 2.30 -9.93 -12.46
C GLU A 154 3.32 -11.04 -12.16
N ALA A 155 2.79 -12.22 -11.85
CA ALA A 155 3.51 -13.47 -11.63
C ALA A 155 3.45 -14.32 -12.88
N ILE A 156 4.60 -14.78 -13.39
CA ILE A 156 4.64 -15.51 -14.66
C ILE A 156 5.35 -16.84 -14.45
N GLY A 157 4.63 -17.93 -14.75
CA GLY A 157 5.09 -19.31 -14.56
C GLY A 157 4.39 -20.00 -13.40
N ASP A 158 4.82 -21.24 -13.12
CA ASP A 158 4.08 -22.17 -12.26
C ASP A 158 4.32 -21.95 -10.77
N LEU A 159 5.51 -21.44 -10.40
CA LEU A 159 5.86 -21.08 -9.03
C LEU A 159 6.72 -19.82 -9.01
N ASN A 160 6.21 -18.81 -8.34
CA ASN A 160 6.86 -17.52 -8.17
C ASN A 160 6.93 -17.17 -6.69
N THR A 161 8.11 -16.79 -6.23
CA THR A 161 8.36 -16.45 -4.82
C THR A 161 9.00 -15.07 -4.75
N LEU A 162 8.48 -14.22 -3.86
CA LEU A 162 8.94 -12.84 -3.65
C LEU A 162 9.08 -12.59 -2.15
N ILE A 163 10.17 -11.92 -1.75
CA ILE A 163 10.35 -11.38 -0.40
C ILE A 163 10.23 -9.87 -0.47
N ASN A 164 9.35 -9.29 0.35
CA ASN A 164 9.22 -7.85 0.50
C ASN A 164 9.79 -7.40 1.84
N TYR A 165 10.57 -6.33 1.80
CA TYR A 165 11.00 -5.59 2.97
C TYR A 165 10.20 -4.28 3.01
N TRP A 166 9.26 -4.19 3.94
CA TRP A 166 8.38 -3.04 4.12
C TRP A 166 8.94 -2.11 5.18
N PHE A 167 9.23 -0.86 4.82
CA PHE A 167 9.88 0.08 5.74
C PHE A 167 9.33 1.50 5.61
N ARG A 168 9.41 2.25 6.70
CA ARG A 168 9.03 3.66 6.79
C ARG A 168 9.79 4.33 7.92
N ASP A 169 9.78 5.66 7.95
CA ASP A 169 10.32 6.42 9.08
C ASP A 169 9.60 6.01 10.39
N PRO A 170 10.33 5.51 11.41
CA PRO A 170 9.78 5.13 12.70
C PRO A 170 9.12 6.27 13.46
N ALA A 171 9.61 7.52 13.29
CA ALA A 171 9.17 8.65 14.11
C ALA A 171 7.68 8.99 13.93
N GLY A 172 7.13 8.76 12.72
CA GLY A 172 5.72 8.98 12.40
C GLY A 172 4.83 7.73 12.50
N ALA A 173 5.38 6.59 12.94
CA ALA A 173 4.74 5.30 12.75
C ALA A 173 3.85 4.86 13.92
N GLU A 174 4.34 5.03 15.14
CA GLU A 174 3.81 4.35 16.32
C GLU A 174 2.59 5.07 16.93
N HIS A 175 2.54 6.40 16.77
CA HIS A 175 1.54 7.24 17.45
C HIS A 175 0.45 7.78 16.53
N HIS A 176 0.58 7.63 15.22
CA HIS A 176 -0.33 8.17 14.21
C HIS A 176 -1.48 7.20 13.87
N GLY A 177 -2.63 7.74 13.44
CA GLY A 177 -3.74 6.95 12.93
C GLY A 177 -3.56 6.56 11.45
N PRO A 178 -4.27 5.55 10.94
CA PRO A 178 -4.19 5.16 9.53
C PRO A 178 -4.80 6.23 8.62
N PRO A 179 -4.07 6.76 7.61
CA PRO A 179 -4.57 7.83 6.75
C PRO A 179 -5.89 7.51 6.03
N LEU A 180 -6.10 6.25 5.64
CA LEU A 180 -7.34 5.84 4.97
C LEU A 180 -8.58 6.01 5.87
N ALA A 181 -8.46 5.79 7.18
CA ALA A 181 -9.56 6.03 8.11
C ALA A 181 -9.87 7.52 8.24
N ALA A 182 -8.85 8.39 8.19
CA ALA A 182 -9.03 9.83 8.17
C ALA A 182 -9.74 10.29 6.89
N LEU A 183 -9.38 9.72 5.73
CA LEU A 183 -10.07 9.98 4.47
C LEU A 183 -11.55 9.57 4.53
N GLN A 184 -11.85 8.37 5.02
CA GLN A 184 -13.23 7.90 5.17
C GLN A 184 -14.04 8.80 6.11
N HIS A 185 -13.44 9.24 7.22
CA HIS A 185 -14.10 10.16 8.13
C HIS A 185 -14.30 11.56 7.52
N ALA A 186 -13.33 12.06 6.75
CA ALA A 186 -13.47 13.30 5.99
C ALA A 186 -14.59 13.21 4.95
N MET A 187 -14.74 12.05 4.29
CA MET A 187 -15.87 11.82 3.38
C MET A 187 -17.20 11.87 4.13
N LEU A 188 -17.31 11.21 5.29
CA LEU A 188 -18.51 11.26 6.13
C LEU A 188 -18.85 12.70 6.56
N ALA A 189 -17.84 13.50 6.91
CA ALA A 189 -18.05 14.84 7.43
C ALA A 189 -18.30 15.91 6.36
N PHE A 190 -17.65 15.80 5.19
CA PHE A 190 -17.53 16.93 4.25
C PHE A 190 -18.03 16.66 2.84
N LYS A 191 -18.13 15.38 2.40
CA LYS A 191 -18.35 15.03 0.99
C LYS A 191 -19.66 15.58 0.41
N ASP A 192 -20.69 15.73 1.23
CA ASP A 192 -22.03 16.12 0.79
C ASP A 192 -22.46 17.53 1.25
N LEU A 193 -21.52 18.31 1.83
CA LEU A 193 -21.77 19.72 2.19
C LEU A 193 -21.98 20.62 0.95
N GLU A 194 -22.58 21.79 1.18
CA GLU A 194 -22.75 22.82 0.14
C GLU A 194 -21.38 23.31 -0.39
N PRO A 195 -21.29 23.76 -1.66
CA PRO A 195 -20.00 24.12 -2.27
C PRO A 195 -19.18 25.15 -1.50
N ASN A 196 -19.85 26.16 -0.91
CA ASN A 196 -19.18 27.18 -0.10
C ASN A 196 -18.60 26.59 1.20
N GLN A 197 -19.34 25.69 1.88
CA GLN A 197 -18.89 25.01 3.09
C GLN A 197 -17.72 24.08 2.81
N LYS A 198 -17.77 23.32 1.70
CA LYS A 198 -16.64 22.47 1.26
C LYS A 198 -15.37 23.27 1.07
N LYS A 199 -15.45 24.41 0.37
CA LYS A 199 -14.30 25.29 0.14
C LYS A 199 -13.71 25.83 1.44
N THR A 200 -14.56 26.21 2.39
CA THR A 200 -14.11 26.66 3.73
C THR A 200 -13.41 25.54 4.50
N TRP A 201 -13.97 24.32 4.50
CA TRP A 201 -13.36 23.17 5.16
C TRP A 201 -12.07 22.71 4.49
N GLN A 202 -11.99 22.80 3.16
CA GLN A 202 -10.74 22.57 2.43
C GLN A 202 -9.64 23.52 2.91
N ALA A 203 -9.93 24.83 2.99
CA ALA A 203 -8.97 25.81 3.49
C ALA A 203 -8.54 25.54 4.95
N LEU A 204 -9.46 25.06 5.80
CA LEU A 204 -9.13 24.67 7.17
C LEU A 204 -8.23 23.43 7.21
N LEU A 205 -8.51 22.40 6.40
CA LEU A 205 -7.66 21.20 6.31
C LEU A 205 -6.28 21.53 5.72
N ASP A 206 -6.24 22.37 4.68
CA ASP A 206 -5.00 22.85 4.08
C ASP A 206 -4.18 23.60 5.13
N TYR A 207 -4.80 24.47 5.92
CA TYR A 207 -4.13 25.14 7.03
C TYR A 207 -3.67 24.14 8.09
N TYR A 208 -4.55 23.40 8.76
CA TYR A 208 -4.19 22.63 9.96
C TYR A 208 -3.49 21.28 9.72
N VAL A 209 -3.58 20.70 8.52
CA VAL A 209 -3.12 19.32 8.24
C VAL A 209 -2.08 19.26 7.13
N PHE A 210 -2.29 19.96 6.02
CA PHE A 210 -1.44 19.80 4.83
C PHE A 210 -0.37 20.88 4.67
N ASN A 211 -0.47 22.00 5.39
CA ASN A 211 0.55 23.04 5.40
C ASN A 211 1.88 22.49 5.94
N GLN A 212 2.96 22.77 5.23
CA GLN A 212 4.32 22.30 5.54
C GLN A 212 5.18 23.38 6.21
N ASP A 213 4.65 24.58 6.45
CA ASP A 213 5.38 25.67 7.12
C ASP A 213 5.62 25.35 8.61
N PRO A 214 6.87 25.13 9.04
CA PRO A 214 7.18 24.82 10.44
C PRO A 214 6.85 25.98 11.40
N ALA A 215 6.72 27.22 10.91
CA ALA A 215 6.43 28.41 11.70
C ALA A 215 4.93 28.71 11.86
N GLN A 216 4.05 27.89 11.26
CA GLN A 216 2.60 28.14 11.18
C GLN A 216 1.96 28.53 12.53
N PHE A 217 2.37 27.88 13.61
CA PHE A 217 1.81 28.07 14.96
C PHE A 217 2.70 28.89 15.90
N ASP A 218 3.69 29.61 15.39
CA ASP A 218 4.64 30.37 16.23
C ASP A 218 4.02 31.57 16.94
N HIS A 219 2.90 32.07 16.42
CA HIS A 219 2.07 33.06 17.10
C HIS A 219 1.34 32.52 18.35
N ILE A 220 1.31 31.20 18.55
CA ILE A 220 0.69 30.54 19.72
C ILE A 220 1.80 30.04 20.66
N PRO A 221 1.81 30.43 21.94
CA PRO A 221 2.74 29.87 22.92
C PRO A 221 2.69 28.34 22.96
N LYS A 222 3.83 27.65 22.99
CA LYS A 222 3.91 26.17 22.92
C LYS A 222 2.99 25.44 23.91
N ALA A 223 2.87 25.97 25.14
CA ALA A 223 2.00 25.41 26.18
C ALA A 223 0.49 25.53 25.87
N ALA A 224 0.10 26.44 24.98
CA ALA A 224 -1.29 26.69 24.59
C ALA A 224 -1.68 26.06 23.24
N ARG A 225 -0.73 25.45 22.50
CA ARG A 225 -0.98 24.85 21.18
C ARG A 225 -1.87 23.60 21.22
N GLY A 226 -1.85 22.85 22.32
CA GLY A 226 -2.67 21.64 22.48
C GLY A 226 -2.43 20.63 21.35
N ILE A 227 -3.48 20.28 20.61
CA ILE A 227 -3.44 19.34 19.47
C ILE A 227 -2.60 19.81 18.28
N LEU A 228 -2.18 21.08 18.27
CA LEU A 228 -1.32 21.66 17.22
C LEU A 228 0.17 21.39 17.47
N ASN A 229 0.54 20.79 18.61
CA ASN A 229 1.90 20.31 18.85
C ASN A 229 2.18 19.00 18.06
N PRO A 230 3.46 18.66 17.82
CA PRO A 230 3.83 17.36 17.26
C PRO A 230 3.20 16.21 18.04
N ILE A 231 2.68 15.22 17.32
CA ILE A 231 1.94 14.10 17.92
C ILE A 231 2.93 13.11 18.54
N ASP A 232 2.97 13.10 19.87
CA ASP A 232 3.59 12.02 20.65
C ASP A 232 2.55 10.95 21.05
N GLN A 233 2.98 9.97 21.82
CA GLN A 233 2.12 8.89 22.32
C GLN A 233 0.92 9.42 23.13
N SER A 234 1.15 10.38 24.02
CA SER A 234 0.13 10.91 24.94
C SER A 234 -0.91 11.72 24.19
N LEU A 235 -0.46 12.63 23.33
CA LEU A 235 -1.33 13.43 22.49
C LEU A 235 -2.11 12.56 21.50
N GLY A 236 -1.45 11.56 20.89
CA GLY A 236 -2.10 10.60 20.01
C GLY A 236 -3.21 9.80 20.69
N GLN A 237 -3.05 9.41 21.96
CA GLN A 237 -4.12 8.76 22.75
C GLN A 237 -5.26 9.73 23.08
N THR A 238 -4.92 10.97 23.44
CA THR A 238 -5.89 12.04 23.73
C THR A 238 -6.77 12.33 22.52
N ILE A 239 -6.18 12.48 21.34
CA ILE A 239 -6.91 12.70 20.07
C ILE A 239 -7.82 11.50 19.77
N ARG A 240 -7.31 10.26 19.83
CA ARG A 240 -8.12 9.05 19.60
C ARG A 240 -9.32 8.95 20.54
N SER A 241 -9.13 9.21 21.83
CA SER A 241 -10.21 9.17 22.82
C SER A 241 -11.28 10.23 22.55
N THR A 242 -10.86 11.42 22.15
CA THR A 242 -11.75 12.54 21.81
C THR A 242 -12.56 12.22 20.55
N ILE A 243 -11.91 11.78 19.48
CA ILE A 243 -12.59 11.35 18.25
C ILE A 243 -13.60 10.25 18.58
N ARG A 244 -13.19 9.20 19.31
CA ARG A 244 -14.09 8.11 19.71
C ARG A 244 -15.32 8.60 20.47
N ARG A 245 -15.21 9.66 21.28
CA ARG A 245 -16.35 10.24 22.00
C ARG A 245 -17.26 11.04 21.06
N LEU A 246 -16.71 11.74 20.07
CA LEU A 246 -17.46 12.54 19.11
C LEU A 246 -18.18 11.71 18.04
N LEU A 247 -17.73 10.47 17.80
CA LEU A 247 -18.33 9.53 16.85
C LEU A 247 -19.36 8.58 17.46
N ARG A 248 -19.69 8.75 18.75
CA ARG A 248 -20.79 8.06 19.42
C ARG A 248 -22.06 8.88 19.30
#